data_AF-A0A9D0LID6-F1
#
_entry.id   AF-A0A9D0LID6-F1
#
_cell.length_a   1.000
_cell.length_b   1.000
_cell.length_c   1.000
_cell.angle_alpha   90.00
_cell.angle_beta   90.00
_cell.angle_gamma   90.00
#
_symmetry.space_group_name_H-M   'P 1'
#
loop_
_entity.id
_entity.type
_entity.pdbx_description
1 polymer ?
#
loop_
_entity_poly.entity_id
_entity_poly.type
_entity_poly.pdbx_seq_one_letter_code
_entity_poly.pdbx_strand_id
1 'polypeptide(L)'
;MSIVEQQKRLVAEVASAISPPPVVSVLLPPLPAPAGRRDEFGFLLLEDGSVGPFYLCLGDTAALLQGRLSQTSPRGQDPTRLALRLGSPDLADSALA
;
A
#
# COMPACT_ATOMS: atom_id res chain seq x y z
N MET A 1 -9.01 -21.54 -7.63
CA MET A 1 -9.05 -20.20 -7.01
C MET A 1 -7.66 -19.59 -7.17
N SER A 2 -7.53 -18.33 -7.62
CA SER A 2 -6.21 -17.71 -7.77
C SER A 2 -5.63 -17.35 -6.40
N ILE A 3 -4.30 -17.17 -6.33
CA ILE A 3 -3.63 -16.75 -5.09
C ILE A 3 -4.13 -15.39 -4.60
N VAL A 4 -4.41 -14.46 -5.51
CA VAL A 4 -4.94 -13.13 -5.20
C VAL A 4 -6.32 -13.24 -4.54
N GLU A 5 -7.22 -14.08 -5.06
CA GLU A 5 -8.54 -14.28 -4.46
C GLU A 5 -8.44 -14.92 -3.07
N GLN A 6 -7.48 -15.82 -2.86
CA GLN A 6 -7.21 -16.39 -1.53
C GLN A 6 -6.69 -15.34 -0.55
N GLN A 7 -5.80 -14.46 -0.98
CA GLN A 7 -5.28 -13.38 -0.14
C GLN A 7 -6.36 -12.36 0.23
N LYS A 8 -7.20 -11.95 -0.73
CA LYS A 8 -8.35 -11.06 -0.44
C LYS A 8 -9.32 -11.68 0.55
N ARG A 9 -9.57 -12.98 0.44
CA ARG A 9 -10.39 -13.69 1.43
C ARG A 9 -9.76 -13.66 2.82
N LEU A 10 -8.45 -13.91 2.94
CA LEU A 10 -7.74 -13.83 4.22
C LEU A 10 -7.80 -12.42 4.82
N VAL A 11 -7.64 -11.38 4.00
CA VAL A 11 -7.80 -9.98 4.44
C VAL A 11 -9.20 -9.76 5.03
N ALA A 12 -10.26 -10.24 4.37
CA ALA A 12 -11.63 -10.12 4.87
C ALA A 12 -11.84 -10.91 6.18
N GLU A 13 -11.27 -12.11 6.29
CA GLU A 13 -11.34 -12.92 7.51
C GLU A 13 -10.64 -12.21 8.68
N VAL A 14 -9.43 -11.69 8.48
CA VAL A 14 -8.71 -10.90 9.50
C VAL A 14 -9.52 -9.67 9.91
N ALA A 15 -10.04 -8.90 8.95
CA ALA A 15 -10.83 -7.69 9.24
C ALA A 15 -12.18 -7.96 9.92
N SER A 16 -12.68 -9.20 9.87
CA SER A 16 -13.86 -9.61 10.65
C SER A 16 -13.52 -9.94 12.11
N ALA A 17 -12.26 -10.29 12.39
CA ALA A 17 -11.78 -10.62 13.73
C ALA A 17 -11.17 -9.42 14.45
N ILE A 18 -10.59 -8.47 13.71
CA ILE A 18 -9.96 -7.26 14.25
C ILE A 18 -10.47 -6.01 13.52
N SER A 19 -10.50 -4.88 14.23
CA SER A 19 -10.71 -3.56 13.61
C SER A 19 -9.35 -2.86 13.52
N PRO A 20 -8.67 -2.92 12.36
CA PRO A 20 -7.36 -2.30 12.25
C PRO A 20 -7.48 -0.77 12.39
N PRO A 21 -6.51 -0.11 13.02
CA PRO A 21 -6.52 1.34 13.16
C PRO A 21 -6.48 2.03 11.79
N PRO A 22 -7.10 3.22 11.65
CA PRO A 22 -7.04 4.00 10.44
C PRO A 22 -5.61 4.36 10.01
N VAL A 23 -5.43 4.59 8.72
CA VAL A 23 -4.18 5.08 8.15
C VAL A 23 -3.92 6.52 8.61
N VAL A 24 -2.70 6.81 9.05
CA VAL A 24 -2.23 8.16 9.37
C VAL A 24 -1.51 8.78 8.19
N SER A 25 -0.59 8.04 7.58
CA SER A 25 0.24 8.53 6.48
C SER A 25 0.82 7.38 5.66
N VAL A 26 1.28 7.73 4.46
CA VAL A 26 2.16 6.90 3.65
C VAL A 26 3.48 7.63 3.53
N LEU A 27 4.55 6.97 3.96
CA LEU A 27 5.92 7.46 3.87
C LEU A 27 6.56 6.85 2.63
N LEU A 28 6.94 7.72 1.70
CA LEU A 28 7.70 7.32 0.51
C LEU A 28 9.14 7.81 0.65
N PRO A 29 10.14 7.04 0.17
CA PRO A 29 11.47 7.56 -0.03
C PRO A 29 11.44 8.67 -1.09
N PRO A 30 12.48 9.52 -1.12
CA PRO A 30 12.70 10.43 -2.25
C PRO A 30 12.78 9.63 -3.55
N LEU A 31 12.30 10.18 -4.66
CA LEU A 31 12.43 9.50 -5.95
C LEU A 31 13.91 9.26 -6.26
N PRO A 32 14.31 8.03 -6.60
CA PRO A 32 15.69 7.74 -6.92
C PRO A 32 16.12 8.48 -8.18
N ALA A 33 17.41 8.85 -8.24
CA ALA A 33 18.04 9.25 -9.49
C ALA A 33 17.93 8.08 -10.49
N PRO A 34 17.90 8.34 -11.82
CA PRO A 34 17.67 7.31 -12.84
C PRO A 34 18.72 6.18 -12.91
N ALA A 35 19.72 6.16 -12.01
CA ALA A 35 20.75 5.15 -11.93
C ALA A 35 20.52 4.16 -10.76
N GLY A 36 19.72 3.13 -11.04
CA GLY A 36 19.65 1.88 -10.26
C GLY A 36 18.34 1.68 -9.50
N ARG A 37 17.56 0.67 -9.89
CA ARG A 37 16.46 0.14 -9.06
C ARG A 37 17.05 -0.47 -7.80
N ARG A 38 16.93 0.23 -6.68
CA ARG A 38 17.18 -0.32 -5.36
C ARG A 38 15.87 -0.95 -4.85
N ASP A 39 15.98 -1.94 -3.97
CA ASP A 39 14.84 -2.50 -3.23
C ASP A 39 14.30 -1.42 -2.29
N GLU A 40 13.47 -0.54 -2.85
CA GLU A 40 12.90 0.59 -2.14
C GLU A 40 11.54 0.20 -1.57
N PHE A 41 11.36 0.54 -0.29
CA PHE A 41 10.13 0.32 0.45
C PHE A 41 9.46 1.66 0.74
N GLY A 42 8.15 1.70 0.57
CA GLY A 42 7.30 2.66 1.23
C GLY A 42 6.76 2.07 2.54
N PHE A 43 6.22 2.92 3.40
CA PHE A 43 5.63 2.51 4.67
C PHE A 43 4.23 3.11 4.84
N LEU A 44 3.27 2.29 5.21
CA LEU A 44 1.94 2.69 5.67
C LEU A 44 1.97 2.79 7.20
N LEU A 45 1.71 3.98 7.75
CA LEU A 45 1.63 4.21 9.19
C LEU A 45 0.17 4.23 9.63
N LEU A 46 -0.17 3.49 10.68
CA LEU A 46 -1.50 3.45 11.29
C LEU A 46 -1.55 4.29 12.58
N GLU A 47 -2.77 4.58 13.05
CA GLU A 47 -3.01 5.46 14.20
C GLU A 47 -2.42 4.96 15.53
N ASP A 48 -2.30 3.65 15.69
CA ASP A 48 -1.68 3.02 16.87
C ASP A 48 -0.14 3.00 16.81
N GLY A 49 0.46 3.53 15.74
CA GLY A 49 1.90 3.50 15.50
C GLY A 49 2.41 2.22 14.79
N SER A 50 1.53 1.28 14.46
CA SER A 50 1.87 0.12 13.64
C SER A 50 2.27 0.55 12.23
N VAL A 51 3.20 -0.20 11.63
CA VAL A 51 3.78 0.12 10.31
C VAL A 51 3.74 -1.09 9.39
N GLY A 52 3.24 -0.91 8.16
CA GLY A 52 3.26 -1.90 7.08
C GLY A 52 4.21 -1.48 5.95
N PRO A 53 5.31 -2.22 5.68
CA PRO A 53 6.16 -1.95 4.53
C PRO A 53 5.53 -2.46 3.22
N PHE A 54 5.79 -1.77 2.12
CA PHE A 54 5.37 -2.22 0.78
C PHE A 54 6.40 -1.87 -0.29
N TYR A 55 6.43 -2.65 -1.37
CA TYR A 55 7.47 -2.53 -2.41
C TYR A 55 7.18 -1.39 -3.40
N LEU A 56 8.20 -0.62 -3.73
CA LEU A 56 8.17 0.45 -4.74
C LEU A 56 8.91 0.09 -6.04
N CYS A 57 9.60 -1.06 -6.06
CA CYS A 57 10.51 -1.45 -7.14
C CYS A 57 9.84 -2.01 -8.41
N LEU A 58 8.51 -2.02 -8.48
CA LEU A 58 7.76 -2.51 -9.64
C LEU A 58 7.45 -1.36 -10.62
N GLY A 59 8.06 -1.37 -11.81
CA GLY A 59 7.75 -0.39 -12.86
C GLY A 59 7.93 1.06 -12.39
N ASP A 60 6.91 1.88 -12.63
CA ASP A 60 6.86 3.31 -12.26
C ASP A 60 6.09 3.58 -10.94
N THR A 61 5.88 2.55 -10.12
CA THR A 61 5.07 2.61 -8.89
C THR A 61 5.43 3.78 -7.97
N ALA A 62 6.73 4.05 -7.77
CA ALA A 62 7.17 5.15 -6.91
C ALA A 62 6.68 6.53 -7.41
N ALA A 63 6.84 6.81 -8.70
CA ALA A 63 6.40 8.07 -9.32
C ALA A 63 4.88 8.19 -9.32
N LEU A 64 4.18 7.11 -9.64
CA LEU A 64 2.71 7.05 -9.65
C LEU A 64 2.12 7.29 -8.25
N LEU A 65 2.68 6.64 -7.22
CA LEU A 65 2.25 6.85 -5.84
C LEU A 65 2.55 8.25 -5.34
N GLN A 66 3.72 8.80 -5.65
CA GLN A 66 4.05 10.16 -5.24
C GLN A 66 3.07 11.18 -5.84
N GLY A 67 2.76 11.06 -7.14
CA GLY A 67 1.74 11.90 -7.79
C GLY A 67 0.35 11.74 -7.18
N ARG A 68 -0.08 10.49 -6.92
CA ARG A 68 -1.39 10.19 -6.33
C ARG A 68 -1.53 10.74 -4.91
N LEU A 69 -0.52 10.55 -4.06
CA LEU A 69 -0.54 11.01 -2.67
C LEU A 69 -0.50 12.54 -2.57
N SER A 70 0.08 13.23 -3.57
CA SER A 70 -0.03 14.69 -3.67
C SER A 70 -1.44 15.18 -3.99
N GLN A 71 -2.28 14.34 -4.63
CA GLN A 71 -3.65 14.69 -5.01
C GLN A 71 -4.69 14.17 -4.02
N THR A 72 -4.42 13.06 -3.34
CA THR A 72 -5.38 12.38 -2.46
C THR A 72 -4.67 11.81 -1.24
N SER A 73 -5.09 12.25 -0.06
CA SER A 73 -4.54 11.73 1.19
C SER A 73 -5.17 10.39 1.57
N PRO A 74 -4.37 9.37 1.97
CA PRO A 74 -4.89 8.12 2.52
C PRO A 74 -5.26 8.25 4.01
N ARG A 75 -5.04 9.41 4.64
CA ARG A 75 -5.31 9.61 6.06
C ARG A 75 -6.79 9.36 6.40
N GLY A 76 -7.02 8.60 7.46
CA GLY A 76 -8.33 8.18 7.94
C GLY A 76 -8.95 7.02 7.16
N GLN A 77 -8.29 6.49 6.13
CA GLN A 77 -8.79 5.33 5.40
C GLN A 77 -8.62 4.04 6.21
N ASP A 78 -9.55 3.11 6.03
CA ASP A 78 -9.45 1.75 6.54
C ASP A 78 -8.38 0.97 5.74
N PRO A 79 -7.31 0.48 6.39
CA PRO A 79 -6.24 -0.25 5.70
C PRO A 79 -6.74 -1.53 5.03
N THR A 80 -7.83 -2.13 5.51
CA THR A 80 -8.46 -3.31 4.86
C THR A 80 -8.93 -2.98 3.45
N ARG A 81 -9.47 -1.77 3.24
CA ARG A 81 -9.91 -1.32 1.91
C ARG A 81 -8.74 -1.12 0.95
N LEU A 82 -7.55 -0.84 1.46
CA LEU A 82 -6.33 -0.79 0.65
C LEU A 82 -5.89 -2.21 0.30
N ALA A 83 -5.79 -3.10 1.28
CA ALA A 83 -5.40 -4.50 1.10
C ALA A 83 -6.30 -5.28 0.12
N LEU A 84 -7.59 -4.97 0.06
CA LEU A 84 -8.51 -5.59 -0.90
C LEU A 84 -8.26 -5.17 -2.36
N ARG A 85 -7.40 -4.17 -2.62
CA ARG A 85 -7.00 -3.77 -3.98
C ARG A 85 -5.88 -4.63 -4.57
N LEU A 86 -5.41 -5.64 -3.84
CA LEU A 86 -4.37 -6.55 -4.29
C LEU A 86 -4.69 -7.13 -5.67
N GLY A 87 -3.72 -7.10 -6.58
CA GLY A 87 -3.91 -7.54 -7.97
C GLY A 87 -4.73 -6.57 -8.83
N SER A 88 -4.91 -5.33 -8.39
CA SER A 88 -5.41 -4.25 -9.25
C SER A 88 -4.54 -4.11 -10.51
N PRO A 89 -5.13 -3.83 -11.69
CA PRO A 89 -4.35 -3.46 -12.87
C PRO A 89 -3.59 -2.13 -12.69
N ASP A 90 -3.99 -1.32 -11.71
CA ASP A 90 -3.28 -0.12 -11.30
C ASP A 90 -2.13 -0.49 -10.35
N LEU A 91 -0.90 -0.27 -10.80
CA LEU A 91 0.31 -0.63 -10.06
C LEU A 91 0.41 0.07 -8.70
N ALA A 92 -0.09 1.31 -8.58
CA ALA A 92 -0.04 2.05 -7.32
C ALA A 92 -1.02 1.46 -6.30
N ASP A 93 -2.22 1.05 -6.74
CA ASP A 93 -3.18 0.37 -5.85
C ASP A 93 -2.72 -1.03 -5.47
N SER A 94 -2.13 -1.76 -6.42
CA SER A 94 -1.62 -3.12 -6.16
C SER A 94 -0.41 -3.11 -5.22
N ALA A 95 0.42 -2.06 -5.28
CA ALA A 95 1.58 -1.92 -4.40
C ALA A 95 1.20 -1.52 -2.97
N LEU A 96 0.12 -0.77 -2.78
CA LEU A 96 -0.32 -0.32 -1.44
C LEU A 96 -1.20 -1.36 -0.72
N ALA A 97 -1.58 -2.44 -1.41
CA ALA A 97 -2.44 -3.50 -0.91
C ALA A 97 -1.66 -4.61 -0.20
#